data_AF-A0AB36HQ89-F1
#
_entry.id   AF-A0AB36HQ89-F1
#
_cell.length_a   1.000
_cell.length_b   1.000
_cell.length_c   1.000
_cell.angle_alpha   90.00
_cell.angle_beta   90.00
_cell.angle_gamma   90.00
#
_symmetry.space_group_name_H-M   'P 1'
#
loop_
_entity.id
_entity.type
_entity.pdbx_description
1 polymer ?
#
loop_
_entity_poly.entity_id
_entity_poly.type
_entity_poly.pdbx_seq_one_letter_code
_entity_poly.pdbx_strand_id
1 'polypeptide(L)'
;MDQSLADVLIGMPNVYHLIEFKRRASRSQKETDKRRFLERYLSVHDRRFCNISRATHLYIENDLRSGSLEVFCAPYLDFVTGLKKTTLDLIANTILDGVQVTDLRISGKECCDYLELVQQAYKGMYKASGSAGDSGGFIIVGGASTGEIQFQALPDIRQFAMTGRELQRLHQDQRRDLDQKIDTSKTRSRVNERERSQDRTISRGLSM
;
A
#
# COMPACT_ATOMS: atom_id res chain seq x y z
N MET A 1 -5.68 -18.94 -2.35
CA MET A 1 -5.45 -18.04 -1.21
C MET A 1 -5.84 -16.65 -1.68
N ASP A 2 -6.90 -16.09 -1.11
CA ASP A 2 -7.33 -14.73 -1.43
C ASP A 2 -6.62 -13.75 -0.47
N GLN A 3 -5.58 -13.08 -1.00
CA GLN A 3 -4.59 -12.24 -0.30
C GLN A 3 -4.79 -10.73 -0.53
N SER A 4 -6.00 -10.19 -0.58
CA SER A 4 -6.11 -8.72 -0.75
C SER A 4 -7.25 -8.09 0.04
N LEU A 5 -6.93 -7.76 1.29
CA LEU A 5 -7.36 -6.49 1.86
C LEU A 5 -6.08 -5.72 2.05
N ALA A 6 -6.01 -4.62 1.32
CA ALA A 6 -4.77 -3.94 1.09
C ALA A 6 -4.91 -2.49 1.50
N ASP A 7 -3.79 -1.84 1.76
CA ASP A 7 -3.80 -0.50 2.32
C ASP A 7 -4.31 0.47 1.25
N VAL A 8 -5.02 1.53 1.62
CA VAL A 8 -5.67 2.46 0.69
C VAL A 8 -5.29 3.87 1.09
N LEU A 9 -4.70 4.66 0.18
CA LEU A 9 -4.64 6.11 0.38
C LEU A 9 -5.86 6.77 -0.27
N ILE A 10 -6.56 7.75 0.32
CA ILE A 10 -7.59 8.57 -0.34
C ILE A 10 -7.13 10.03 -0.42
N GLY A 11 -7.01 10.56 -1.63
CA GLY A 11 -6.75 11.99 -1.89
C GLY A 11 -8.04 12.81 -1.95
N MET A 12 -8.02 13.98 -1.33
CA MET A 12 -8.99 15.07 -1.48
C MET A 12 -8.23 16.34 -1.86
N PRO A 13 -8.87 17.46 -2.25
CA PRO A 13 -8.16 18.71 -2.50
C PRO A 13 -7.29 19.07 -1.28
N ASN A 14 -5.97 18.86 -1.41
CA ASN A 14 -4.94 19.14 -0.41
C ASN A 14 -4.90 18.25 0.85
N VAL A 15 -5.54 17.09 0.87
CA VAL A 15 -5.52 16.18 2.05
C VAL A 15 -5.39 14.74 1.59
N TYR A 16 -4.56 13.97 2.29
CA TYR A 16 -4.35 12.55 2.00
C TYR A 16 -4.64 11.72 3.23
N HIS A 17 -5.52 10.72 3.10
CA HIS A 17 -5.80 9.72 4.14
C HIS A 17 -5.12 8.41 3.82
N LEU A 18 -4.39 7.79 4.76
CA LEU A 18 -3.88 6.43 4.64
C LEU A 18 -4.81 5.47 5.39
N ILE A 19 -5.11 4.30 4.86
CA ILE A 19 -6.09 3.37 5.43
C ILE A 19 -5.49 1.97 5.38
N GLU A 20 -5.21 1.38 6.52
CA GLU A 20 -4.73 0.00 6.60
C GLU A 20 -5.92 -0.95 6.80
N PHE A 21 -6.16 -1.85 5.85
CA PHE A 21 -7.23 -2.85 5.97
C PHE A 21 -6.69 -4.18 6.50
N LYS A 22 -7.37 -4.75 7.49
CA LYS A 22 -7.06 -6.10 8.01
C LYS A 22 -8.34 -6.93 8.19
N ARG A 23 -8.23 -8.23 7.93
CA ARG A 23 -9.25 -9.18 8.37
C ARG A 23 -9.09 -9.39 9.87
N ARG A 24 -10.16 -9.40 10.65
CA ARG A 24 -10.12 -9.60 12.10
C ARG A 24 -9.44 -10.91 12.49
N ALA A 25 -9.66 -11.97 11.71
CA ALA A 25 -9.00 -13.27 11.87
C ALA A 25 -7.47 -13.24 11.66
N SER A 26 -6.94 -12.15 11.09
CA SER A 26 -5.51 -11.97 10.77
C SER A 26 -4.78 -11.01 11.72
N ARG A 27 -5.38 -10.68 12.87
CA ARG A 27 -4.77 -9.77 13.84
C ARG A 27 -3.42 -10.33 14.30
N SER A 28 -2.34 -9.69 13.86
CA SER A 28 -0.98 -10.17 14.09
C SER A 28 -0.22 -9.23 15.02
N GLN A 29 0.65 -9.81 15.85
CA GLN A 29 1.58 -9.06 16.70
C GLN A 29 2.45 -8.10 15.86
N LYS A 30 2.75 -8.47 14.60
CA LYS A 30 3.53 -7.67 13.66
C LYS A 30 2.96 -6.27 13.45
N GLU A 31 1.63 -6.15 13.36
CA GLU A 31 0.98 -4.85 13.13
C GLU A 31 1.03 -3.97 14.38
N THR A 32 0.94 -4.58 15.56
CA THR A 32 1.11 -3.87 16.83
C THR A 32 2.54 -3.34 16.97
N ASP A 33 3.54 -4.11 16.51
CA ASP A 33 4.94 -3.70 16.56
C ASP A 33 5.25 -2.62 15.52
N LYS A 34 4.68 -2.70 14.30
CA LYS A 34 4.71 -1.62 13.30
C LYS A 34 4.18 -0.31 13.87
N ARG A 35 2.99 -0.36 14.48
CA ARG A 35 2.35 0.80 15.13
C ARG A 35 3.25 1.41 16.19
N ARG A 36 3.80 0.61 17.11
CA ARG A 36 4.72 1.09 18.17
C ARG A 36 6.00 1.69 17.60
N PHE A 37 6.53 1.12 16.53
CA PHE A 37 7.70 1.65 15.85
C PHE A 37 7.39 3.00 15.22
N LEU A 38 6.30 3.09 14.46
CA LEU A 38 5.85 4.32 13.82
C LEU A 38 5.59 5.42 14.85
N GLU A 39 4.84 5.15 15.93
CA GLU A 39 4.55 6.12 16.99
C GLU A 39 5.83 6.73 17.59
N ARG A 40 6.83 5.90 17.88
CA ARG A 40 8.14 6.36 18.37
C ARG A 40 8.90 7.15 17.32
N TYR A 41 8.92 6.67 16.09
CA TYR A 41 9.60 7.32 14.97
C TYR A 41 9.06 8.73 14.74
N LEU A 42 7.73 8.88 14.64
CA LEU A 42 7.07 10.17 14.49
C LEU A 42 7.37 11.11 15.66
N SER A 43 7.29 10.61 16.89
CA SER A 43 7.52 11.42 18.10
C SER A 43 8.94 11.97 18.21
N VAL A 44 9.94 11.29 17.64
CA VAL A 44 11.34 11.77 17.60
C VAL A 44 11.53 12.90 16.59
N HIS A 45 10.79 12.86 15.47
CA HIS A 45 10.86 13.90 14.44
C HIS A 45 10.07 15.14 14.85
N ASP A 46 8.76 15.00 15.08
CA ASP A 46 7.89 16.04 15.61
C ASP A 46 6.60 15.38 16.13
N ARG A 47 6.25 15.64 17.39
CA ARG A 47 5.03 15.11 18.02
C ARG A 47 3.76 15.51 17.28
N ARG A 48 3.77 16.60 16.50
CA ARG A 48 2.65 17.00 15.65
C ARG A 48 2.30 15.95 14.60
N PHE A 49 3.26 15.16 14.12
CA PHE A 49 2.98 14.06 13.19
C PHE A 49 2.16 12.92 13.81
N CYS A 50 2.15 12.78 15.14
CA CYS A 50 1.22 11.86 15.80
C CYS A 50 -0.23 12.35 15.71
N ASN A 51 -0.46 13.67 15.71
CA ASN A 51 -1.80 14.24 15.52
C ASN A 51 -2.23 14.12 14.06
N ILE A 52 -1.32 14.40 13.12
CA ILE A 52 -1.57 14.20 11.68
C ILE A 52 -1.94 12.73 11.43
N SER A 53 -1.14 11.79 11.95
CA SER A 53 -1.43 10.36 11.85
C SER A 53 -2.82 10.00 12.38
N ARG A 54 -3.29 10.62 13.45
CA ARG A 54 -4.61 10.29 14.01
C ARG A 54 -5.76 10.78 13.14
N ALA A 55 -5.57 11.91 12.47
CA ALA A 55 -6.56 12.50 11.59
C ALA A 55 -6.57 11.87 10.20
N THR A 56 -5.41 11.43 9.70
CA THR A 56 -5.26 11.01 8.31
C THR A 56 -4.98 9.52 8.13
N HIS A 57 -4.47 8.81 9.13
CA HIS A 57 -4.15 7.39 9.02
C HIS A 57 -5.13 6.53 9.82
N LEU A 58 -5.96 5.76 9.13
CA LEU A 58 -6.99 4.89 9.68
C LEU A 58 -6.56 3.42 9.63
N TYR A 59 -7.06 2.65 10.57
CA TYR A 59 -6.98 1.20 10.60
C TYR A 59 -8.39 0.64 10.59
N ILE A 60 -8.68 -0.23 9.63
CA ILE A 60 -9.99 -0.83 9.43
C ILE A 60 -9.88 -2.34 9.58
N GLU A 61 -10.61 -2.90 10.55
CA GLU A 61 -10.83 -4.34 10.62
C GLU A 61 -12.17 -4.69 10.01
N ASN A 62 -12.20 -5.78 9.23
CA ASN A 62 -13.46 -6.40 8.84
C ASN A 62 -13.55 -7.86 9.26
N ASP A 63 -14.78 -8.31 9.48
CA ASP A 63 -15.10 -9.71 9.74
C ASP A 63 -16.38 -10.06 8.97
N LEU A 64 -16.35 -11.18 8.26
CA LEU A 64 -17.51 -11.71 7.54
C LEU A 64 -18.10 -12.81 8.41
N ARG A 65 -19.12 -12.47 9.21
CA ARG A 65 -19.81 -13.42 10.09
C ARG A 65 -21.23 -13.66 9.59
N SER A 66 -21.56 -14.91 9.30
CA SER A 66 -22.91 -15.36 8.97
C SER A 66 -23.62 -14.54 7.89
N GLY A 67 -22.87 -14.10 6.86
CA GLY A 67 -23.41 -13.30 5.75
C GLY A 67 -23.50 -11.79 6.01
N SER A 68 -23.12 -11.32 7.20
CA SER A 68 -23.02 -9.89 7.52
C SER A 68 -21.56 -9.43 7.59
N LEU A 69 -21.26 -8.29 6.96
CA LEU A 69 -19.96 -7.64 7.04
C LEU A 69 -19.94 -6.74 8.27
N GLU A 70 -19.16 -7.11 9.28
CA GLU A 70 -18.86 -6.22 10.40
C GLU A 70 -17.59 -5.44 10.11
N VAL A 71 -17.65 -4.12 10.29
CA VAL A 71 -16.51 -3.22 10.08
C VAL A 71 -16.20 -2.49 11.38
N PHE A 72 -14.92 -2.38 11.71
CA PHE A 72 -14.42 -1.63 12.83
C PHE A 72 -13.35 -0.66 12.32
N CYS A 73 -13.35 0.56 12.86
CA CYS A 73 -12.39 1.59 12.45
C CYS A 73 -11.81 2.30 13.67
N ALA A 74 -10.55 2.71 13.55
CA ALA A 74 -9.86 3.56 14.51
C ALA A 74 -8.75 4.35 13.80
N PRO A 75 -8.27 5.45 14.40
CA PRO A 75 -6.95 5.98 14.07
C PRO A 75 -5.87 4.90 14.20
N TYR A 76 -4.93 4.85 13.26
CA TYR A 76 -3.94 3.78 13.20
C TYR A 76 -3.06 3.72 14.47
N LEU A 77 -2.67 4.86 15.04
CA LEU A 77 -1.87 4.86 16.28
C LEU A 77 -2.64 4.33 17.50
N ASP A 78 -3.97 4.30 17.43
CA ASP A 78 -4.84 3.99 18.55
C ASP A 78 -5.64 2.69 18.34
N PHE A 79 -5.43 1.94 17.25
CA PHE A 79 -6.30 0.80 16.90
C PHE A 79 -6.34 -0.31 17.96
N VAL A 80 -5.32 -0.42 18.82
CA VAL A 80 -5.28 -1.46 19.85
C VAL A 80 -6.43 -1.32 20.85
N THR A 81 -6.78 -0.08 21.21
CA THR A 81 -7.79 0.24 22.23
C THR A 81 -8.97 1.04 21.67
N GLY A 82 -8.82 1.66 20.50
CA GLY A 82 -9.76 2.62 19.92
C GLY A 82 -10.69 2.06 18.85
N LEU A 83 -10.65 0.75 18.54
CA LEU A 83 -11.50 0.14 17.52
C LEU A 83 -12.99 0.24 17.90
N LYS A 84 -13.77 0.86 17.02
CA LYS A 84 -15.22 1.01 17.18
C LYS A 84 -15.95 0.41 15.98
N LYS A 85 -17.06 -0.27 16.24
CA LYS A 85 -17.94 -0.80 15.19
C LYS A 85 -18.51 0.36 14.37
N THR A 86 -18.51 0.25 13.05
CA THR A 86 -18.93 1.28 12.10
C THR A 86 -19.41 0.66 10.79
N THR A 87 -19.75 1.49 9.80
CA THR A 87 -20.04 1.10 8.41
C THR A 87 -19.04 1.73 7.45
N LEU A 88 -18.86 1.14 6.26
CA LEU A 88 -18.00 1.72 5.23
C LEU A 88 -18.49 3.11 4.79
N ASP A 89 -19.81 3.30 4.70
CA ASP A 89 -20.41 4.59 4.34
C ASP A 89 -20.07 5.69 5.36
N LEU A 90 -20.12 5.36 6.65
CA LEU A 90 -19.78 6.33 7.70
C LEU A 90 -18.28 6.68 7.67
N ILE A 91 -17.41 5.72 7.37
CA ILE A 91 -15.98 5.97 7.18
C ILE A 91 -15.77 6.87 5.96
N ALA A 92 -16.39 6.57 4.83
CA ALA A 92 -16.29 7.36 3.60
C ALA A 92 -16.77 8.80 3.84
N ASN A 93 -17.93 8.99 4.48
CA ASN A 93 -18.43 10.32 4.83
C ASN A 93 -17.48 11.05 5.78
N THR A 94 -16.94 10.38 6.80
CA THR A 94 -15.96 11.01 7.73
C THR A 94 -14.70 11.50 7.00
N ILE A 95 -14.24 10.72 6.01
CA ILE A 95 -13.10 11.10 5.18
C ILE A 95 -13.49 12.29 4.31
N LEU A 96 -14.62 12.22 3.60
CA LEU A 96 -15.09 13.28 2.69
C LEU A 96 -15.39 14.60 3.41
N ASP A 97 -15.96 14.54 4.61
CA ASP A 97 -16.28 15.72 5.42
C ASP A 97 -14.99 16.38 5.95
N GLY A 98 -13.89 15.64 6.06
CA GLY A 98 -12.56 16.17 6.37
C GLY A 98 -12.43 16.87 7.73
N VAL A 99 -13.43 16.75 8.61
CA VAL A 99 -13.58 17.58 9.83
C VAL A 99 -12.31 17.62 10.67
N GLN A 100 -11.72 16.46 10.97
CA GLN A 100 -10.51 16.40 11.80
C GLN A 100 -9.31 17.10 11.15
N VAL A 101 -9.20 17.04 9.84
CA VAL A 101 -8.10 17.64 9.09
C VAL A 101 -8.29 19.15 9.04
N THR A 102 -9.52 19.62 8.82
CA THR A 102 -9.89 21.04 8.85
C THR A 102 -9.67 21.65 10.24
N ASP A 103 -10.12 20.97 11.30
CA ASP A 103 -10.00 21.44 12.69
C ASP A 103 -8.52 21.56 13.12
N LEU A 104 -7.69 20.59 12.71
CA LEU A 104 -6.26 20.59 12.99
C LEU A 104 -5.44 21.45 12.01
N ARG A 105 -6.10 22.07 11.02
CA ARG A 105 -5.49 22.88 9.96
C ARG A 105 -4.31 22.17 9.29
N ILE A 106 -4.48 20.89 9.01
CA ILE A 106 -3.43 20.09 8.37
C ILE A 106 -3.39 20.47 6.89
N SER A 107 -2.23 20.90 6.43
CA SER A 107 -1.98 21.22 5.03
C SER A 107 -1.65 19.97 4.21
N GLY A 108 -1.82 20.07 2.88
CA GLY A 108 -1.41 19.00 1.97
C GLY A 108 0.09 18.70 2.05
N LYS A 109 0.92 19.72 2.28
CA LYS A 109 2.35 19.53 2.50
C LYS A 109 2.62 18.68 3.74
N GLU A 110 1.96 18.97 4.85
CA GLU A 110 2.11 18.20 6.09
C GLU A 110 1.63 16.75 5.95
N CYS A 111 0.60 16.52 5.13
CA CYS A 111 0.19 15.17 4.76
C CYS A 111 1.30 14.46 3.97
N CYS A 112 1.92 15.11 2.99
CA CYS A 112 3.04 14.54 2.23
C CYS A 112 4.24 14.24 3.14
N ASP A 113 4.65 15.20 3.96
CA ASP A 113 5.76 15.03 4.92
C ASP A 113 5.48 13.85 5.86
N TYR A 114 4.24 13.70 6.33
CA TYR A 114 3.82 12.55 7.14
C TYR A 114 3.96 11.22 6.38
N LEU A 115 3.49 11.13 5.13
CA LEU A 115 3.58 9.91 4.34
C LEU A 115 5.04 9.50 4.07
N GLU A 116 5.93 10.48 3.84
CA GLU A 116 7.36 10.22 3.72
C GLU A 116 7.94 9.63 5.01
N LEU A 117 7.54 10.13 6.18
CA LEU A 117 7.97 9.58 7.46
C LEU A 117 7.45 8.15 7.68
N VAL A 118 6.20 7.86 7.32
CA VAL A 118 5.64 6.50 7.37
C VAL A 118 6.47 5.54 6.52
N GLN A 119 6.80 5.96 5.29
CA GLN A 119 7.66 5.17 4.40
C GLN A 119 9.02 4.88 5.02
N GLN A 120 9.69 5.91 5.51
CA GLN A 120 11.02 5.79 6.10
C GLN A 120 10.99 4.87 7.31
N ALA A 121 9.96 4.99 8.15
CA ALA A 121 9.78 4.15 9.32
C ALA A 121 9.65 2.67 8.92
N TYR A 122 8.77 2.34 7.99
CA TYR A 122 8.54 0.96 7.56
C TYR A 122 9.78 0.37 6.86
N LYS A 123 10.46 1.16 6.02
CA LYS A 123 11.72 0.75 5.38
C LYS A 123 12.82 0.46 6.41
N GLY A 124 12.95 1.30 7.43
CA GLY A 124 13.88 1.08 8.54
C GLY A 124 13.60 -0.22 9.28
N MET A 125 12.31 -0.52 9.51
CA MET A 125 11.87 -1.73 10.18
C MET A 125 12.20 -3.00 9.38
N TYR A 126 11.93 -3.02 8.07
CA TYR A 126 12.20 -4.18 7.21
C TYR A 126 13.69 -4.47 7.03
N LYS A 127 14.54 -3.43 6.98
CA LYS A 127 16.00 -3.59 6.94
C LYS A 127 16.54 -4.24 8.22
N ALA A 128 15.95 -3.93 9.37
CA ALA A 128 16.36 -4.51 10.65
C ALA A 128 15.85 -5.95 10.85
N SER A 129 14.69 -6.30 10.29
CA SER A 129 14.06 -7.62 10.50
C SER A 129 14.39 -8.68 9.44
N GLY A 130 15.21 -8.36 8.44
CA GLY A 130 15.64 -9.30 7.38
C GLY A 130 14.49 -9.89 6.54
N SER A 131 13.28 -9.37 6.70
CA SER A 131 12.05 -9.86 6.09
C SER A 131 11.54 -8.77 5.17
N ALA A 132 11.60 -9.00 3.86
CA ALA A 132 10.87 -8.19 2.89
C ALA A 132 9.37 -8.45 3.12
N GLY A 133 8.77 -7.72 4.05
CA GLY A 133 7.33 -7.75 4.22
C GLY A 133 6.72 -6.95 3.08
N ASP A 134 6.09 -7.64 2.13
CA ASP A 134 5.19 -7.02 1.17
C ASP A 134 4.05 -6.34 1.94
N SER A 135 4.22 -5.06 2.28
CA SER A 135 3.10 -4.17 2.50
C SER A 135 2.63 -3.72 1.11
N GLY A 136 1.80 -4.56 0.49
CA GLY A 136 1.08 -4.19 -0.72
C GLY A 136 0.15 -3.04 -0.41
N GLY A 137 0.62 -1.82 -0.66
CA GLY A 137 -0.20 -0.62 -0.59
C GLY A 137 -0.97 -0.44 -1.89
N PHE A 138 -2.23 -0.05 -1.78
CA PHE A 138 -3.09 0.43 -2.85
C PHE A 138 -3.37 1.91 -2.57
N ILE A 139 -3.58 2.68 -3.63
CA ILE A 139 -3.71 4.13 -3.53
C ILE A 139 -5.00 4.52 -4.27
N ILE A 140 -5.64 5.58 -3.83
CA ILE A 140 -6.83 6.19 -4.41
C ILE A 140 -6.52 7.70 -4.42
N VAL A 141 -6.44 8.27 -5.61
CA VAL A 141 -6.25 9.71 -5.78
C VAL A 141 -7.63 10.29 -6.11
N GLY A 142 -8.31 10.90 -5.14
CA GLY A 142 -9.49 11.71 -5.42
C GLY A 142 -9.07 13.08 -5.91
N GLY A 143 -9.42 13.37 -7.17
CA GLY A 143 -9.22 14.66 -7.81
C GLY A 143 -10.36 15.63 -7.48
N ALA A 144 -10.00 16.90 -7.33
CA ALA A 144 -10.85 17.98 -6.89
C ALA A 144 -12.11 18.25 -7.75
N SER A 145 -13.09 18.87 -7.10
CA SER A 145 -14.28 19.59 -7.61
C SER A 145 -15.49 18.79 -8.12
N THR A 146 -15.36 17.51 -8.47
CA THR A 146 -16.50 16.71 -8.98
C THR A 146 -17.00 15.62 -8.02
N GLY A 147 -16.26 15.34 -6.94
CA GLY A 147 -16.60 14.26 -6.00
C GLY A 147 -16.26 12.85 -6.51
N GLU A 148 -15.60 12.73 -7.66
CA GLU A 148 -15.21 11.43 -8.21
C GLU A 148 -13.95 10.86 -7.54
N ILE A 149 -14.08 9.65 -7.03
CA ILE A 149 -13.00 8.88 -6.39
C ILE A 149 -12.33 8.01 -7.46
N GLN A 150 -11.03 8.25 -7.75
CA GLN A 150 -10.28 7.41 -8.70
C GLN A 150 -9.36 6.42 -7.98
N PHE A 151 -9.56 5.13 -8.25
CA PHE A 151 -8.80 4.03 -7.68
C PHE A 151 -7.51 3.77 -8.48
N GLN A 152 -6.36 3.75 -7.80
CA GLN A 152 -5.07 3.45 -8.44
C GLN A 152 -4.12 2.66 -7.53
N ALA A 153 -4.00 1.35 -7.75
CA ALA A 153 -3.00 0.55 -7.07
C ALA A 153 -1.59 1.09 -7.34
N LEU A 154 -0.82 1.33 -6.29
CA LEU A 154 0.52 1.89 -6.38
C LEU A 154 1.45 1.06 -5.51
N PRO A 155 2.41 0.36 -6.12
CA PRO A 155 3.24 -0.62 -5.42
C PRO A 155 4.26 0.03 -4.46
N ASP A 156 4.36 1.37 -4.45
CA ASP A 156 5.35 2.09 -3.66
C ASP A 156 4.88 3.50 -3.28
N ILE A 157 4.93 3.79 -1.98
CA ILE A 157 4.71 5.10 -1.34
C ILE A 157 5.69 6.20 -1.80
N ARG A 158 6.77 5.88 -2.53
CA ARG A 158 7.60 6.89 -3.26
C ARG A 158 6.85 7.56 -4.39
N GLN A 159 5.85 6.88 -4.95
CA GLN A 159 5.12 7.34 -6.14
C GLN A 159 4.10 8.43 -5.80
N PHE A 160 3.96 8.82 -4.52
CA PHE A 160 3.08 9.90 -4.07
C PHE A 160 3.59 11.30 -4.35
N ALA A 161 4.91 11.52 -4.40
CA ALA A 161 5.48 12.81 -4.77
C ALA A 161 5.34 13.10 -6.29
N MET A 162 4.83 12.12 -7.04
CA MET A 162 4.69 12.19 -8.50
C MET A 162 3.30 12.71 -8.85
N THR A 163 3.24 13.69 -9.74
CA THR A 163 2.01 14.10 -10.41
C THR A 163 1.38 12.92 -11.17
N GLY A 164 0.06 12.96 -11.41
CA GLY A 164 -0.63 11.89 -12.15
C GLY A 164 -0.02 11.57 -13.52
N ARG A 165 0.61 12.55 -14.17
CA ARG A 165 1.36 12.35 -15.43
C ARG A 165 2.67 11.58 -15.22
N GLU A 166 3.41 11.87 -14.16
CA GLU A 166 4.66 11.17 -13.82
C GLU A 166 4.41 9.72 -13.44
N LEU A 167 3.31 9.48 -12.74
CA LEU A 167 2.85 8.15 -12.36
C LEU A 167 2.41 7.30 -13.56
N GLN A 168 1.66 7.88 -14.49
CA GLN A 168 1.31 7.21 -15.75
C GLN A 168 2.56 6.81 -16.55
N ARG A 169 3.57 7.69 -16.62
CA ARG A 169 4.84 7.39 -17.30
C ARG A 169 5.58 6.25 -16.61
N LEU A 170 5.71 6.29 -15.28
CA LEU A 170 6.37 5.23 -14.53
C LEU A 170 5.71 3.86 -14.78
N HIS A 171 4.38 3.79 -14.79
CA HIS A 171 3.65 2.56 -15.10
C HIS A 171 3.86 2.09 -16.54
N GLN A 172 3.92 3.02 -17.51
CA GLN A 172 4.22 2.68 -18.90
C GLN A 172 5.63 2.12 -19.04
N ASP A 173 6.61 2.70 -18.35
CA ASP A 173 8.00 2.25 -18.38
C ASP A 173 8.16 0.88 -17.70
N GLN A 174 7.53 0.68 -16.54
CA GLN A 174 7.54 -0.63 -15.87
C GLN A 174 6.91 -1.74 -16.71
N ARG A 175 5.80 -1.45 -17.42
CA ARG A 175 5.17 -2.42 -18.33
C ARG A 175 6.08 -2.76 -19.51
N ARG A 176 6.74 -1.76 -20.11
CA ARG A 176 7.74 -1.98 -21.17
C ARG A 176 8.90 -2.86 -20.72
N ASP A 177 9.44 -2.61 -19.53
CA ASP A 177 10.54 -3.39 -18.97
C ASP A 177 10.12 -4.85 -18.68
N LEU A 178 8.90 -5.06 -18.20
CA LEU A 178 8.32 -6.39 -18.00
C LEU A 178 8.16 -7.13 -19.32
N ASP A 179 7.61 -6.47 -20.34
CA ASP A 179 7.44 -7.05 -21.67
C ASP A 179 8.79 -7.44 -22.31
N GLN A 180 9.80 -6.57 -22.20
CA GLN A 180 11.16 -6.88 -22.67
C GLN A 180 11.79 -8.07 -21.93
N LYS A 181 11.61 -8.16 -20.61
CA LYS A 181 12.12 -9.29 -19.81
C LYS A 181 11.42 -10.60 -20.19
N ILE A 182 10.11 -10.56 -20.44
CA ILE A 182 9.33 -11.72 -20.89
C ILE A 182 9.82 -12.19 -22.25
N ASP A 183 10.01 -11.30 -23.21
CA ASP A 183 10.48 -11.67 -24.56
C ASP A 183 11.91 -12.19 -24.55
N THR A 184 12.79 -11.60 -23.75
CA THR A 184 14.17 -12.08 -23.58
C THR A 184 14.20 -13.47 -22.95
N SER A 185 13.33 -13.73 -21.96
CA SER A 185 13.23 -15.04 -21.31
C SER A 185 12.68 -16.13 -22.25
N LYS A 186 11.65 -15.82 -23.04
CA LYS A 186 11.08 -16.74 -24.05
C LYS A 186 12.08 -17.06 -25.14
N THR A 187 12.87 -16.07 -25.56
CA THR A 187 13.91 -16.26 -26.58
C THR A 187 15.02 -17.17 -26.05
N ARG A 188 15.48 -16.98 -24.81
CA ARG A 188 16.46 -17.87 -24.17
C ARG A 188 15.94 -19.28 -23.95
N SER A 189 14.68 -19.45 -23.54
CA SER A 189 14.08 -20.79 -23.40
C SER A 189 14.00 -21.54 -24.73
N ARG A 190 13.65 -20.86 -25.83
CA ARG A 190 13.61 -21.45 -27.17
C ARG A 190 14.99 -21.82 -27.71
N VAL A 191 16.03 -21.03 -27.40
CA VAL A 191 17.42 -21.36 -27.76
C VAL A 191 17.90 -22.57 -26.97
N ASN A 192 17.68 -22.60 -25.65
CA ASN A 192 18.06 -23.73 -24.80
C ASN A 192 17.32 -25.03 -25.17
N GLU A 193 16.05 -24.97 -25.60
CA GLU A 193 15.32 -26.14 -26.09
C GLU A 193 15.85 -26.66 -27.43
N ARG A 194 16.27 -25.77 -28.34
CA ARG A 194 16.89 -26.14 -29.62
C ARG A 194 18.25 -26.80 -29.41
N GLU A 195 19.09 -26.24 -28.55
CA GLU A 195 20.42 -26.81 -28.22
C GLU A 195 20.29 -28.20 -27.57
N ARG A 196 19.37 -28.36 -26.60
CA ARG A 196 19.09 -29.68 -25.98
C ARG A 196 18.52 -30.71 -26.95
N SER A 197 17.82 -30.28 -28.00
CA SER A 197 17.28 -31.16 -29.04
C SER A 197 18.34 -31.58 -30.05
N GLN A 198 19.30 -30.71 -30.35
CA GLN A 198 20.45 -31.01 -31.21
C GLN A 198 21.44 -31.97 -30.53
N ASP A 199 21.75 -31.78 -29.25
CA ASP A 199 22.62 -32.70 -28.48
C ASP A 199 22.05 -34.13 -28.38
N ARG A 200 20.73 -34.26 -28.22
CA ARG A 200 20.04 -35.56 -28.22
C ARG A 200 20.05 -36.27 -29.57
N THR A 201 20.14 -35.51 -30.67
CA THR A 201 20.17 -36.07 -32.02
C THR A 201 21.58 -36.53 -32.38
N ILE A 202 22.62 -35.78 -31.97
CA ILE A 202 24.02 -36.13 -32.19
C ILE A 202 24.43 -37.36 -31.36
N SER A 203 23.99 -37.46 -30.10
CA SER A 203 24.31 -38.61 -29.24
C SER A 203 23.68 -39.94 -29.69
N ARG A 204 22.60 -39.90 -30.49
CA ARG A 204 21.99 -41.10 -31.10
C ARG A 204 22.63 -41.51 -32.44
N GLY A 205 23.36 -40.62 -33.10
CA GLY A 205 24.04 -40.91 -34.38
C GLY A 205 25.44 -41.51 -34.24
N LEU A 206 26.03 -41.50 -33.04
CA LEU A 206 27.39 -41.98 -32.75
C LEU A 206 27.43 -43.37 -32.09
N SER A 207 26.30 -44.08 -32.07
CA SER A 207 26.17 -45.41 -31.45
C SER A 207 25.81 -46.53 -32.45
N MET A 208 26.09 -46.33 -33.74
CA MET A 208 26.18 -47.39 -34.75
C MET A 208 27.61 -47.48 -35.26
#